data_AF-A0A645EX49-F1
#
_entry.id   AF-A0A645EX49-F1
#
_cell.length_a   1.000
_cell.length_b   1.000
_cell.length_c   1.000
_cell.angle_alpha   90.00
_cell.angle_beta   90.00
_cell.angle_gamma   90.00
#
_symmetry.space_group_name_H-M   'P 1'
#
loop_
_entity.id
_entity.type
_entity.pdbx_description
1 polymer ?
#
loop_
_entity_poly.entity_id
_entity_poly.type
_entity_poly.pdbx_seq_one_letter_code
_entity_poly.pdbx_strand_id
1 'polypeptide(L)'
;MVKAAEAIHRVFDGYVLVKGGHFEDCADDLLYGQCGTVWFQGDRVDTKNTHGTGCTLSSAVACGLAAGLSMEQSVQNAKAYVTGALKTGLALGRGCGPLNHCFGL
;
A
#
# COMPACT_ATOMS: atom_id res chain seq x y z
N MET A 1 10.99 -5.45 9.07
CA MET A 1 10.71 -4.34 8.13
C MET A 1 11.63 -3.15 8.35
N VAL A 2 11.76 -2.60 9.57
CA VAL A 2 12.61 -1.42 9.87
C VAL A 2 14.03 -1.55 9.35
N LYS A 3 14.77 -2.61 9.73
CA LYS A 3 16.15 -2.85 9.25
C LYS A 3 16.27 -2.90 7.73
N ALA A 4 15.25 -3.42 7.04
CA ALA A 4 15.25 -3.48 5.57
C ALA A 4 15.00 -2.09 4.96
N ALA A 5 14.07 -1.32 5.54
CA ALA A 5 13.81 0.06 5.11
C ALA A 5 15.04 0.95 5.30
N GLU A 6 15.71 0.84 6.46
CA GLU A 6 16.98 1.53 6.74
C GLU A 6 18.07 1.17 5.72
N ALA A 7 18.22 -0.11 5.39
CA ALA A 7 19.23 -0.56 4.42
C ALA A 7 18.98 0.01 3.02
N ILE A 8 17.70 0.07 2.59
CA ILE A 8 17.33 0.67 1.30
C ILE A 8 17.54 2.19 1.32
N HIS A 9 17.13 2.86 2.38
CA HIS A 9 17.25 4.32 2.52
C HIS A 9 18.72 4.78 2.55
N ARG A 10 19.65 3.95 3.04
CA ARG A 10 21.10 4.24 2.95
C ARG A 10 21.62 4.30 1.51
N VAL A 11 20.94 3.66 0.57
CA VAL A 11 21.32 3.62 -0.85
C VAL A 11 20.52 4.65 -1.66
N PHE A 12 19.28 4.90 -1.29
CA PHE A 12 18.37 5.80 -2.00
C PHE A 12 17.91 6.94 -1.10
N ASP A 13 18.29 8.17 -1.47
CA ASP A 13 17.83 9.38 -0.79
C ASP A 13 16.35 9.64 -1.11
N GLY A 14 15.46 9.22 -0.20
CA GLY A 14 14.02 9.32 -0.37
C GLY A 14 13.24 8.49 0.65
N TYR A 15 11.92 8.49 0.54
CA TYR A 15 11.06 7.66 1.38
C TYR A 15 11.04 6.20 0.91
N VAL A 16 11.06 5.27 1.86
CA VAL A 16 10.98 3.83 1.63
C VAL A 16 9.70 3.29 2.26
N LEU A 17 8.79 2.75 1.45
CA LEU A 17 7.58 2.07 1.90
C LEU A 17 7.75 0.55 1.78
N VAL A 18 7.84 -0.14 2.92
CA VAL A 18 7.88 -1.61 2.99
C VAL A 18 6.48 -2.12 3.29
N LYS A 19 5.93 -2.95 2.40
CA LYS A 19 4.57 -3.46 2.55
C LYS A 19 4.51 -4.73 3.39
N GLY A 20 3.49 -4.85 4.25
CA GLY A 20 3.29 -6.04 5.09
C GLY A 20 2.31 -7.06 4.54
N GLY A 21 1.55 -6.76 3.48
CA GLY A 21 0.44 -7.60 3.00
C GLY A 21 0.75 -9.06 2.60
N HIS A 22 1.97 -9.57 2.78
CA HIS A 22 2.30 -10.99 2.73
C HIS A 22 2.25 -11.70 4.10
N PHE A 23 2.27 -10.99 5.24
CA PHE A 23 2.17 -11.58 6.58
C PHE A 23 0.79 -12.16 6.84
N GLU A 24 0.71 -13.32 7.50
CA GLU A 24 -0.54 -14.09 7.69
C GLU A 24 -1.57 -13.34 8.56
N ASP A 25 -1.12 -12.63 9.60
CA ASP A 25 -2.02 -12.06 10.61
C ASP A 25 -2.25 -10.55 10.47
N CYS A 26 -1.44 -9.85 9.67
CA CYS A 26 -1.57 -8.40 9.48
C CYS A 26 -1.14 -7.98 8.07
N ALA A 27 -1.53 -6.77 7.68
CA ALA A 27 -1.11 -6.13 6.45
C ALA A 27 -0.42 -4.79 6.72
N ASP A 28 0.27 -4.65 7.84
CA ASP A 28 0.90 -3.40 8.27
C ASP A 28 1.99 -2.94 7.32
N ASP A 29 1.96 -1.66 6.92
CA ASP A 29 2.98 -1.10 6.05
C ASP A 29 3.87 -0.15 6.85
N LEU A 30 5.15 -0.10 6.49
CA LEU A 30 6.15 0.72 7.15
C LEU A 30 6.68 1.78 6.18
N LEU A 31 6.48 3.05 6.49
CA LEU A 31 7.16 4.15 5.82
C LEU A 31 8.39 4.57 6.64
N TYR A 32 9.51 4.69 5.97
CA TYR A 32 10.76 5.17 6.53
C TYR A 32 11.27 6.34 5.69
N GLY A 33 11.69 7.43 6.32
CA GLY A 33 12.24 8.60 5.61
C GLY A 33 12.65 9.72 6.54
N GLN A 34 12.52 10.97 6.06
CA GLN A 34 13.04 12.16 6.75
C GLN A 34 12.44 12.38 8.14
N CYS A 35 11.16 12.05 8.35
CA CYS A 35 10.48 12.18 9.65
C CYS A 35 10.63 10.95 10.55
N GLY A 36 11.50 10.01 10.19
CA GLY A 36 11.68 8.75 10.92
C GLY A 36 10.79 7.63 10.39
N THR A 37 10.18 6.88 11.31
CA THR A 37 9.45 5.64 11.01
C THR A 37 7.96 5.80 11.33
N VAL A 38 7.10 5.51 10.36
CA VAL A 38 5.64 5.58 10.50
C VAL A 38 5.02 4.22 10.12
N TRP A 39 4.17 3.70 11.00
CA TRP A 39 3.45 2.45 10.78
C TRP A 39 2.02 2.74 10.33
N PHE A 40 1.60 2.12 9.23
CA PHE A 40 0.23 2.15 8.74
C PHE A 40 -0.40 0.79 9.02
N GLN A 41 -1.22 0.73 10.06
CA GLN A 41 -1.90 -0.50 10.46
C GLN A 41 -2.93 -0.91 9.42
N GLY A 42 -3.08 -2.22 9.18
CA GLY A 42 -4.11 -2.72 8.27
C GLY A 42 -4.42 -4.19 8.46
N ASP A 43 -5.70 -4.53 8.33
CA ASP A 43 -6.17 -5.91 8.39
C ASP A 43 -5.83 -6.65 7.09
N ARG A 44 -5.48 -7.93 7.22
CA ARG A 44 -5.40 -8.81 6.05
C ARG A 44 -6.80 -9.07 5.51
N VAL A 45 -6.99 -8.79 4.22
CA VAL A 45 -8.23 -9.13 3.51
C VAL A 45 -8.06 -10.54 2.93
N ASP A 46 -8.89 -11.49 3.36
CA ASP A 46 -8.90 -12.83 2.79
C ASP A 46 -9.54 -12.80 1.38
N THR A 47 -8.69 -12.70 0.36
CA THR A 47 -9.12 -12.64 -1.04
C THR A 47 -8.07 -13.22 -1.98
N LYS A 48 -8.54 -13.80 -3.10
CA LYS A 48 -7.68 -14.24 -4.21
C LYS A 48 -7.29 -13.10 -5.14
N ASN A 49 -7.92 -11.93 -4.99
CA ASN A 49 -7.75 -10.78 -5.89
C ASN A 49 -6.57 -9.90 -5.49
N THR A 50 -5.37 -10.45 -5.50
CA THR A 50 -4.15 -9.73 -5.07
C THR A 50 -3.36 -9.13 -6.23
N HIS A 51 -3.77 -9.40 -7.47
CA HIS A 51 -3.10 -8.89 -8.66
C HIS A 51 -3.27 -7.37 -8.77
N GLY A 52 -2.17 -6.67 -9.00
CA GLY A 52 -2.17 -5.21 -9.13
C GLY A 52 -2.16 -4.43 -7.81
N THR A 53 -2.13 -5.08 -6.63
CA THR A 53 -2.11 -4.37 -5.32
C THR A 53 -0.92 -3.43 -5.18
N GLY A 54 0.27 -3.88 -5.61
CA GLY A 54 1.47 -3.05 -5.63
C GLY A 54 1.34 -1.84 -6.55
N CYS A 55 0.97 -2.07 -7.81
CA CYS A 55 0.82 -1.00 -8.80
C CYS A 55 -0.23 0.03 -8.36
N THR A 56 -1.37 -0.43 -7.87
CA THR A 56 -2.46 0.40 -7.37
C THR A 56 -2.02 1.25 -6.19
N LEU A 57 -1.30 0.66 -5.24
CA LEU A 57 -0.76 1.40 -4.10
C LEU A 57 0.20 2.49 -4.55
N SER A 58 1.18 2.17 -5.40
CA SER A 58 2.15 3.16 -5.88
C SER A 58 1.50 4.28 -6.71
N SER A 59 0.51 3.95 -7.54
CA SER A 59 -0.24 4.95 -8.30
C SER A 59 -1.05 5.86 -7.38
N ALA A 60 -1.72 5.31 -6.37
CA ALA A 60 -2.48 6.11 -5.41
C ALA A 60 -1.59 7.04 -4.56
N VAL A 61 -0.40 6.59 -4.16
CA VAL A 61 0.61 7.45 -3.50
C VAL A 61 1.02 8.60 -4.42
N ALA A 62 1.34 8.32 -5.68
CA ALA A 62 1.72 9.34 -6.65
C ALA A 62 0.61 10.37 -6.88
N CYS A 63 -0.66 9.93 -6.97
CA CYS A 63 -1.82 10.82 -7.07
C CYS A 63 -1.97 11.72 -5.82
N GLY A 64 -1.76 11.18 -4.62
CA GLY A 64 -1.80 11.97 -3.38
C GLY A 64 -0.73 13.07 -3.37
N LEU A 65 0.50 12.74 -3.77
CA LEU A 65 1.58 13.72 -3.88
C LEU A 65 1.28 14.78 -4.95
N ALA A 66 0.74 14.39 -6.10
CA ALA A 66 0.33 15.32 -7.16
C ALA A 66 -0.80 16.26 -6.72
N ALA A 67 -1.64 15.82 -5.77
CA ALA A 67 -2.68 16.64 -5.14
C ALA A 67 -2.15 17.54 -4.00
N GLY A 68 -0.85 17.54 -3.73
CA GLY A 68 -0.21 18.38 -2.70
C GLY A 68 -0.28 17.82 -1.28
N LEU A 69 -0.63 16.55 -1.11
CA LEU A 69 -0.64 15.89 0.20
C LEU A 69 0.79 15.60 0.68
N SER A 70 0.97 15.45 2.00
CA SER A 70 2.24 14.95 2.54
C SER A 70 2.47 13.49 2.14
N MET A 71 3.71 13.01 2.26
CA MET A 71 4.04 11.60 2.00
C MET A 71 3.23 10.67 2.90
N GLU A 72 3.14 10.97 4.20
CA GLU A 72 2.38 10.18 5.17
C GLU A 72 0.89 10.14 4.82
N GLN A 73 0.28 11.28 4.49
CA GLN A 73 -1.12 11.36 4.06
C GLN A 73 -1.35 10.59 2.76
N SER A 74 -0.43 10.70 1.80
CA SER A 74 -0.52 9.99 0.53
C SER A 74 -0.49 8.47 0.72
N VAL A 75 0.39 7.97 1.58
CA VAL A 75 0.49 6.54 1.92
C VAL A 75 -0.75 6.07 2.69
N GLN A 76 -1.22 6.85 3.67
CA GLN A 76 -2.43 6.53 4.43
C GLN A 76 -3.65 6.37 3.51
N ASN A 77 -3.87 7.34 2.63
CA ASN A 77 -4.98 7.34 1.69
C ASN A 77 -4.86 6.21 0.67
N ALA A 78 -3.66 5.98 0.14
CA ALA A 78 -3.40 4.89 -0.79
C ALA A 78 -3.68 3.51 -0.18
N LYS A 79 -3.26 3.30 1.08
CA LYS A 79 -3.54 2.06 1.80
C LYS A 79 -5.04 1.85 1.99
N ALA A 80 -5.75 2.87 2.47
CA ALA A 80 -7.20 2.81 2.65
C ALA A 80 -7.94 2.48 1.34
N TYR A 81 -7.53 3.11 0.24
CA TYR A 81 -8.07 2.85 -1.10
C TYR A 81 -7.86 1.41 -1.54
N VAL A 82 -6.62 0.89 -1.46
CA VAL A 82 -6.32 -0.50 -1.84
C VAL A 82 -7.06 -1.50 -0.97
N THR A 83 -7.09 -1.30 0.35
CA THR A 83 -7.82 -2.17 1.27
C THR A 83 -9.31 -2.22 0.94
N GLY A 84 -9.92 -1.07 0.65
CA GLY A 84 -11.32 -1.03 0.27
C GLY A 84 -11.59 -1.67 -1.10
N ALA A 85 -10.72 -1.45 -2.09
CA ALA A 85 -10.80 -2.10 -3.40
C ALA A 85 -10.64 -3.63 -3.33
N LEU A 86 -9.84 -4.14 -2.38
CA LEU A 86 -9.75 -5.58 -2.10
C LEU A 86 -11.04 -6.12 -1.49
N LYS A 87 -11.64 -5.37 -0.55
CA LYS A 87 -12.87 -5.76 0.15
C LYS A 87 -14.09 -5.86 -0.76
N THR A 88 -14.09 -5.24 -1.95
CA THR A 88 -15.21 -5.40 -2.90
C THR A 88 -15.27 -6.78 -3.54
N GLY A 89 -14.20 -7.58 -3.48
CA GLY A 89 -14.22 -8.96 -3.95
C GLY A 89 -14.55 -9.12 -5.44
N LEU A 90 -14.09 -8.22 -6.31
CA LEU A 90 -14.43 -8.21 -7.74
C LEU A 90 -14.04 -9.55 -8.42
N ALA A 91 -15.02 -10.42 -8.65
CA ALA A 91 -14.79 -11.75 -9.21
C ALA A 91 -14.73 -11.70 -10.75
N LEU A 92 -13.55 -11.37 -11.28
CA LEU A 92 -13.28 -11.40 -12.72
C LEU A 92 -12.22 -12.47 -13.06
N GLY A 93 -12.54 -13.33 -14.02
CA GLY A 93 -11.68 -14.42 -14.45
C GLY A 93 -11.75 -15.67 -13.56
N ARG A 94 -10.86 -16.63 -13.80
CA ARG A 94 -10.77 -17.92 -13.07
C ARG A 94 -9.51 -18.05 -12.19
N GLY A 95 -8.70 -16.99 -12.08
CA GLY A 95 -7.40 -16.97 -11.37
C GLY A 95 -7.33 -15.88 -10.29
N CYS A 96 -6.14 -15.33 -10.05
CA CYS A 96 -5.99 -14.15 -9.18
C CYS A 96 -6.65 -12.93 -9.85
N GLY A 97 -7.82 -12.53 -9.36
CA GLY A 97 -8.59 -11.44 -9.95
C GLY A 97 -7.94 -10.06 -9.73
N PRO A 98 -8.34 -9.05 -10.53
CA PRO A 98 -7.90 -7.67 -10.38
C PRO A 98 -8.57 -6.98 -9.18
N LEU A 99 -8.03 -5.83 -8.78
CA LEU A 99 -8.70 -4.90 -7.88
C LEU A 99 -9.85 -4.15 -8.58
N ASN A 100 -10.87 -3.78 -7.80
CA ASN A 100 -11.87 -2.82 -8.27
C ASN A 100 -11.35 -1.40 -8.15
N HIS A 101 -10.80 -0.84 -9.24
CA HIS A 101 -10.31 0.53 -9.24
C HIS A 101 -11.40 1.59 -9.08
N CYS A 102 -12.65 1.28 -9.45
CA CYS A 102 -13.79 2.18 -9.29
C CYS A 102 -14.40 2.11 -7.88
N PHE A 103 -13.77 1.40 -6.95
CA PHE A 103 -14.20 1.40 -5.56
C PHE A 103 -14.07 2.81 -4.96
N GLY A 104 -15.21 3.41 -4.58
CA GLY A 104 -15.27 4.75 -4.00
C GLY A 104 -15.55 5.89 -4.99
N LEU A 105 -15.87 5.57 -6.24
CA LEU A 105 -16.54 6.49 -7.18
C LEU A 105 -18.07 6.43 -7.03
#